data_AF-X1QJ70-F1
#
_entry.id   AF-X1QJ70-F1
#
_cell.length_a   1.000
_cell.length_b   1.000
_cell.length_c   1.000
_cell.angle_alpha   90.00
_cell.angle_beta   90.00
_cell.angle_gamma   90.00
#
_symmetry.space_group_name_H-M   'P 1'
#
loop_
_entity.id
_entity.type
_entity.pdbx_description
1 polymer ?
#
loop_
_entity_poly.entity_id
_entity_poly.type
_entity_poly.pdbx_seq_one_letter_code
_entity_poly.pdbx_strand_id
1 'polypeptide(L)'
;MSEETLPWSSRETILRTVVDAHENIVSISLVDTTGREKVKIFNPLLLEKEPGLLNFKSDETFKLMLEKKQNQIMSNLYFYESKDPRLNLFHRLNERFSLLIVLSLKTLWAQLNEIHIGKTGYAFLVNQKGKIIAHPDKEKFWTEAATNLDIVNQAIKAVSEGSSEYPDEKGE
;
A
#
# COMPACT_ATOMS: atom_id res chain seq x y z
N MET A 1 39.13 1.68 -4.73
CA MET A 1 38.44 0.48 -4.25
C MET A 1 37.21 0.31 -5.13
N SER A 2 37.19 -0.71 -6.00
CA SER A 2 36.02 -1.04 -6.79
C SER A 2 34.97 -1.65 -5.86
N GLU A 3 33.77 -1.09 -5.89
CA GLU A 3 32.60 -1.62 -5.20
C GLU A 3 32.32 -3.02 -5.77
N GLU A 4 32.59 -4.08 -5.01
CA GLU A 4 32.25 -5.45 -5.42
C GLU A 4 30.73 -5.59 -5.48
N THR A 5 30.19 -5.51 -6.69
CA THR A 5 28.75 -5.59 -6.90
C THR A 5 28.29 -7.04 -6.77
N LEU A 6 27.31 -7.30 -5.89
CA LEU A 6 26.71 -8.64 -5.70
C LEU A 6 26.27 -9.26 -7.03
N PRO A 7 26.52 -10.56 -7.29
CA PRO A 7 26.03 -11.24 -8.49
C PRO A 7 24.50 -11.15 -8.64
N TRP A 8 24.01 -11.17 -9.88
CA TRP A 8 22.57 -11.08 -10.16
C TRP A 8 21.76 -12.18 -9.45
N SER A 9 22.26 -13.42 -9.48
CA SER A 9 21.63 -14.56 -8.82
C SER A 9 21.46 -14.36 -7.31
N SER A 10 22.44 -13.77 -6.64
CA SER A 10 22.35 -13.42 -5.22
C SER A 10 21.28 -12.35 -4.96
N ARG A 11 21.20 -11.31 -5.81
CA ARG A 11 20.17 -10.25 -5.68
C ARG A 11 18.77 -10.80 -5.88
N GLU A 12 18.58 -11.63 -6.90
CA GLU A 12 17.31 -12.30 -7.15
C GLU A 12 16.90 -13.19 -5.98
N THR A 13 17.85 -13.96 -5.43
CA THR A 13 17.61 -14.82 -4.27
C THR A 13 17.17 -14.00 -3.06
N ILE A 14 17.86 -12.89 -2.76
CA ILE A 14 17.49 -12.00 -1.66
C ILE A 14 16.07 -11.45 -1.84
N LEU A 15 15.76 -10.91 -3.02
CA LEU A 15 14.43 -10.35 -3.29
C LEU A 15 13.33 -11.42 -3.27
N ARG A 16 13.61 -12.62 -3.78
CA ARG A 16 12.69 -13.77 -3.66
C ARG A 16 12.45 -14.12 -2.20
N THR A 17 13.50 -14.26 -1.40
CA THR A 17 13.36 -14.53 0.04
C THR A 17 12.50 -13.49 0.76
N VAL A 18 12.64 -12.21 0.42
CA VAL A 18 11.78 -11.15 0.99
C VAL A 18 10.31 -11.36 0.59
N VAL A 19 10.05 -11.64 -0.69
CA VAL A 19 8.68 -11.87 -1.18
C VAL A 19 8.06 -13.14 -0.55
N ASP A 20 8.85 -14.20 -0.43
CA ASP A 20 8.38 -15.48 0.13
C ASP A 20 8.19 -15.41 1.66
N ALA A 21 8.99 -14.59 2.36
CA ALA A 21 8.89 -14.40 3.82
C ALA A 21 7.71 -13.50 4.23
N HIS A 22 7.13 -12.74 3.30
CA HIS A 22 6.06 -11.79 3.60
C HIS A 22 4.81 -12.06 2.77
N GLU A 23 3.79 -12.64 3.42
CA GLU A 23 2.49 -12.97 2.81
C GLU A 23 1.71 -11.77 2.25
N ASN A 24 2.09 -10.54 2.59
CA ASN A 24 1.44 -9.32 2.13
C ASN A 24 2.15 -8.68 0.94
N ILE A 25 3.35 -9.15 0.56
CA ILE A 25 4.07 -8.63 -0.61
C ILE A 25 3.61 -9.40 -1.84
N VAL A 26 2.87 -8.73 -2.72
CA VAL A 26 2.42 -9.28 -4.00
C VAL A 26 3.59 -9.36 -4.97
N SER A 27 4.36 -8.28 -5.07
CA SER A 27 5.55 -8.26 -5.92
C SER A 27 6.52 -7.15 -5.55
N ILE A 28 7.78 -7.37 -5.94
CA ILE A 28 8.84 -6.37 -5.97
C ILE A 28 9.36 -6.29 -7.40
N SER A 29 9.37 -5.08 -7.97
CA SER A 29 9.78 -4.83 -9.35
C SER A 29 10.79 -3.70 -9.45
N LEU A 30 11.67 -3.77 -10.45
CA LEU A 30 12.48 -2.64 -10.89
C LEU A 30 11.77 -1.95 -12.06
N VAL A 31 11.49 -0.66 -11.91
CA VAL A 31 10.82 0.19 -12.90
C VAL A 31 11.82 1.22 -13.41
N ASP A 32 11.94 1.35 -14.74
CA ASP A 32 12.78 2.39 -15.33
C ASP A 32 12.08 3.76 -15.35
N THR A 33 12.81 4.82 -15.72
CA THR A 33 12.25 6.19 -15.83
C THR A 33 11.15 6.36 -16.87
N THR A 34 10.96 5.39 -17.77
CA THR A 34 9.85 5.40 -18.74
C THR A 34 8.57 4.78 -18.18
N GLY A 35 8.64 4.20 -16.97
CA GLY A 35 7.54 3.51 -16.30
C GLY A 35 7.48 2.01 -16.58
N ARG A 36 8.44 1.44 -17.31
CA ARG A 36 8.41 0.01 -17.67
C ARG A 36 9.10 -0.83 -16.61
N GLU A 37 8.44 -1.89 -16.16
CA GLU A 37 9.10 -2.94 -15.37
C GLU A 37 10.21 -3.60 -16.20
N LYS A 38 11.38 -3.82 -15.58
CA LYS A 38 12.51 -4.57 -16.14
C LYS A 38 12.69 -5.92 -15.48
N VAL A 39 12.40 -5.98 -14.19
CA VAL A 39 12.50 -7.17 -13.37
C VAL A 39 11.29 -7.17 -12.46
N LYS A 40 10.72 -8.34 -12.24
CA LYS A 40 9.61 -8.56 -11.34
C LYS A 40 9.81 -9.87 -10.61
N ILE A 41 9.75 -9.81 -9.29
CA ILE A 41 9.72 -10.96 -8.40
C ILE A 41 8.39 -10.89 -7.68
N PHE A 42 7.68 -11.99 -7.65
CA PHE A 42 6.29 -12.00 -7.23
C PHE A 42 6.00 -13.19 -6.34
N ASN A 43 4.96 -13.05 -5.52
CA ASN A 43 4.45 -14.14 -4.71
C ASN A 43 3.45 -14.96 -5.55
N PRO A 44 3.74 -16.24 -5.87
CA PRO A 44 2.87 -17.04 -6.73
C PRO A 44 1.49 -17.30 -6.12
N LEU A 45 1.34 -17.21 -4.78
CA LEU A 45 0.08 -17.44 -4.09
C LEU A 45 -0.87 -16.23 -4.18
N LEU A 46 -0.34 -15.04 -4.43
CA LEU A 46 -1.11 -13.79 -4.52
C LEU A 46 -1.37 -13.38 -5.97
N LEU A 47 -0.99 -14.25 -6.92
CA LEU A 47 -0.82 -13.84 -8.30
C LEU A 47 -2.09 -13.85 -9.16
N GLU A 48 -1.97 -12.98 -10.14
CA GLU A 48 -2.80 -12.67 -11.30
C GLU A 48 -2.81 -13.83 -12.32
N LYS A 49 -3.77 -13.87 -13.25
CA LYS A 49 -3.82 -14.91 -14.29
C LYS A 49 -2.65 -14.85 -15.29
N GLU A 50 -1.96 -13.71 -15.42
CA GLU A 50 -0.82 -13.53 -16.34
C GLU A 50 0.29 -12.63 -15.75
N PRO A 51 1.42 -13.17 -15.26
CA PRO A 51 2.56 -12.40 -14.78
C PRO A 51 3.31 -11.71 -15.93
N GLY A 52 2.81 -10.56 -16.38
CA GLY A 52 3.47 -9.68 -17.34
C GLY A 52 4.32 -8.59 -16.68
N LEU A 53 5.28 -8.06 -17.44
CA LEU A 53 5.92 -6.78 -17.13
C LEU A 53 4.96 -5.64 -17.47
N LEU A 54 4.61 -4.85 -16.46
CA LEU A 54 3.65 -3.77 -16.55
C LEU A 54 4.31 -2.44 -16.94
N ASN A 55 3.46 -1.50 -17.35
CA ASN A 55 3.87 -0.15 -17.70
C ASN A 55 3.09 0.88 -16.87
N PHE A 56 3.82 1.55 -15.96
CA PHE A 56 3.34 2.56 -15.04
C PHE A 56 3.49 3.99 -15.59
N LYS A 57 3.77 4.17 -16.89
CA LYS A 57 3.91 5.51 -17.49
C LYS A 57 2.70 6.41 -17.24
N SER A 58 1.49 5.84 -17.20
CA SER A 58 0.26 6.58 -16.94
C SER A 58 -0.08 6.72 -15.46
N ASP A 59 0.56 5.95 -14.57
CA ASP A 59 0.31 5.95 -13.12
C ASP A 59 0.65 7.33 -12.51
N GLU A 60 -0.32 7.90 -11.79
CA GLU A 60 -0.19 9.24 -11.20
C GLU A 60 0.87 9.30 -10.09
N THR A 61 1.00 8.22 -9.31
CA THR A 61 1.96 8.11 -8.21
C THR A 61 3.38 8.05 -8.77
N PHE A 62 3.58 7.29 -9.84
CA PHE A 62 4.85 7.20 -10.54
C PHE A 62 5.27 8.55 -11.15
N LYS A 63 4.35 9.25 -11.84
CA LYS A 63 4.61 10.60 -12.35
C LYS A 63 4.99 11.57 -11.23
N LEU A 64 4.23 11.55 -10.14
CA LEU A 64 4.46 12.42 -8.99
C LEU A 64 5.82 12.17 -8.32
N MET A 65 6.26 10.91 -8.22
CA MET A 65 7.60 10.55 -7.74
C MET A 65 8.71 11.16 -8.61
N LEU A 66 8.55 11.09 -9.93
CA LEU A 66 9.52 11.64 -10.88
C LEU A 66 9.60 13.15 -10.77
N GLU A 67 8.45 13.83 -10.75
CA GLU A 67 8.33 15.29 -10.68
C GLU A 67 8.86 15.85 -9.36
N LYS A 68 8.45 15.29 -8.22
CA LYS A 68 8.80 15.82 -6.89
C LYS A 68 10.19 15.41 -6.39
N LYS A 69 10.91 14.56 -7.14
CA LYS A 69 12.19 13.97 -6.72
C LYS A 69 12.14 13.36 -5.31
N GLN A 70 10.99 12.78 -4.94
CA GLN A 70 10.83 12.10 -3.67
C GLN A 70 11.54 10.74 -3.72
N ASN A 71 12.26 10.42 -2.64
CA ASN A 71 12.92 9.12 -2.49
C ASN A 71 11.92 7.98 -2.28
N GLN A 72 10.74 8.29 -1.73
CA GLN A 72 9.69 7.33 -1.48
C GLN A 72 8.33 7.99 -1.68
N ILE A 73 7.41 7.29 -2.33
CA ILE A 73 6.01 7.70 -2.44
C ILE A 73 5.09 6.48 -2.43
N MET A 74 3.89 6.69 -1.95
CA MET A 74 2.87 5.67 -1.79
C MET A 74 1.64 6.04 -2.64
N SER A 75 1.06 5.05 -3.32
CA SER A 75 -0.17 5.27 -4.08
C SER A 75 -1.38 5.41 -3.15
N ASN A 76 -2.49 5.87 -3.72
CA ASN A 76 -3.79 5.57 -3.12
C ASN A 76 -4.01 4.04 -3.13
N LEU A 77 -4.83 3.58 -2.20
CA LEU A 77 -5.37 2.23 -2.23
C LEU A 77 -6.12 2.00 -3.56
N TYR A 78 -6.06 0.80 -4.10
CA TYR A 78 -6.85 0.37 -5.25
C TYR A 78 -7.26 -1.09 -5.09
N PHE A 79 -8.24 -1.54 -5.85
CA PHE A 79 -8.69 -2.94 -5.78
C PHE A 79 -8.28 -3.69 -7.03
N TYR A 80 -7.48 -4.74 -6.84
CA TYR A 80 -7.22 -5.71 -7.87
C TYR A 80 -8.38 -6.72 -7.96
N GLU A 81 -8.90 -6.93 -9.17
CA GLU A 81 -10.09 -7.75 -9.45
C GLU A 81 -11.30 -7.47 -8.51
N SER A 82 -11.47 -6.21 -8.11
CA SER A 82 -12.52 -5.75 -7.19
C SER A 82 -12.54 -6.42 -5.81
N LYS A 83 -11.51 -7.18 -5.42
CA LYS A 83 -11.50 -7.97 -4.18
C LYS A 83 -10.23 -7.85 -3.36
N ASP A 84 -9.11 -7.51 -3.99
CA ASP A 84 -7.81 -7.47 -3.33
C ASP A 84 -7.37 -6.01 -3.13
N PRO A 85 -7.52 -5.45 -1.91
CA PRO A 85 -7.05 -4.11 -1.60
C PRO A 85 -5.53 -4.07 -1.69
N ARG A 86 -5.00 -3.26 -2.62
CA ARG A 86 -3.57 -3.14 -2.87
C ARG A 86 -3.09 -1.71 -2.85
N LEU A 87 -1.79 -1.57 -2.59
CA LEU A 87 -1.12 -0.29 -2.56
C LEU A 87 0.30 -0.43 -3.10
N ASN A 88 0.72 0.58 -3.89
CA ASN A 88 2.02 0.64 -4.52
C ASN A 88 2.95 1.54 -3.71
N LEU A 89 4.11 1.01 -3.34
CA LEU A 89 5.18 1.77 -2.75
C LEU A 89 6.32 1.88 -3.75
N PHE A 90 6.59 3.11 -4.20
CA PHE A 90 7.74 3.41 -5.02
C PHE A 90 8.90 3.93 -4.16
N HIS A 91 10.09 3.40 -4.40
CA HIS A 91 11.33 3.88 -3.80
C HIS A 91 12.36 4.18 -4.91
N ARG A 92 12.87 5.40 -4.98
CA ARG A 92 13.90 5.77 -5.96
C ARG A 92 15.22 5.16 -5.55
N LEU A 93 15.82 4.33 -6.41
CA LEU A 93 17.14 3.74 -6.16
C LEU A 93 18.25 4.64 -6.71
N ASN A 94 18.04 5.20 -7.90
CA ASN A 94 18.94 6.13 -8.57
C ASN A 94 18.18 6.88 -9.68
N GLU A 95 18.91 7.65 -10.50
CA GLU A 95 18.33 8.43 -11.61
C GLU A 95 17.74 7.58 -12.75
N ARG A 96 17.94 6.26 -12.77
CA ARG A 96 17.48 5.36 -13.84
C ARG A 96 16.39 4.40 -13.39
N PHE A 97 16.36 4.05 -12.11
CA PHE A 97 15.52 2.99 -11.59
C PHE A 97 14.85 3.34 -10.27
N SER A 98 13.62 2.86 -10.14
CA SER A 98 12.87 2.82 -8.89
C SER A 98 12.46 1.38 -8.58
N LEU A 99 12.45 1.05 -7.29
CA LEU A 99 11.83 -0.14 -6.76
C LEU A 99 10.33 0.11 -6.61
N LEU A 100 9.51 -0.79 -7.12
CA LEU A 100 8.07 -0.84 -6.87
C LEU A 100 7.79 -2.05 -5.98
N ILE A 101 7.16 -1.82 -4.83
CA ILE A 101 6.65 -2.87 -3.96
C ILE A 101 5.12 -2.79 -4.01
N VAL A 102 4.47 -3.87 -4.40
CA VAL A 102 3.02 -4.01 -4.40
C VAL A 102 2.63 -4.78 -3.15
N LEU A 103 1.84 -4.14 -2.29
CA LEU A 103 1.36 -4.74 -1.04
C LEU A 103 -0.13 -5.08 -1.16
N SER A 104 -0.53 -6.24 -0.67
CA SER A 104 -1.93 -6.56 -0.37
C SER A 104 -2.22 -6.19 1.09
N LEU A 105 -3.37 -5.56 1.31
CA LEU A 105 -3.87 -5.21 2.64
C LEU A 105 -4.90 -6.23 3.15
N LYS A 106 -5.05 -7.39 2.50
CA LYS A 106 -6.03 -8.43 2.90
C LYS A 106 -5.84 -8.87 4.35
N THR A 107 -4.63 -9.20 4.76
CA THR A 107 -4.37 -9.62 6.15
C THR A 107 -4.67 -8.49 7.13
N LEU A 108 -4.23 -7.27 6.84
CA LEU A 108 -4.54 -6.10 7.68
C LEU A 108 -6.05 -5.92 7.85
N TRP A 109 -6.81 -6.04 6.76
CA TRP A 109 -8.25 -5.92 6.80
C TRP A 109 -8.93 -7.05 7.57
N ALA A 110 -8.45 -8.28 7.42
CA ALA A 110 -8.94 -9.41 8.20
C ALA A 110 -8.71 -9.17 9.70
N GLN A 111 -7.52 -8.72 10.08
CA GLN A 111 -7.18 -8.37 11.46
C GLN A 111 -8.04 -7.22 11.99
N LEU A 112 -8.25 -6.16 11.21
CA LEU A 112 -9.13 -5.04 11.60
C LEU A 112 -10.58 -5.49 11.82
N ASN A 113 -11.08 -6.40 10.98
CA ASN A 113 -12.42 -6.95 11.10
C ASN A 113 -12.58 -7.86 12.33
N GLU A 114 -11.50 -8.35 12.92
CA GLU A 114 -11.55 -9.10 14.17
C GLU A 114 -11.59 -8.19 15.41
N ILE A 115 -11.21 -6.91 15.27
CA ILE A 115 -11.25 -5.94 16.37
C ILE A 115 -12.69 -5.54 16.64
N HIS A 116 -13.22 -6.06 17.75
CA HIS A 116 -14.53 -5.71 18.27
C HIS A 116 -14.40 -5.11 19.67
N ILE A 117 -15.12 -4.01 19.91
CA ILE A 117 -15.16 -3.32 21.20
C ILE A 117 -16.61 -3.32 21.69
N GLY A 118 -16.87 -4.06 22.77
CA GLY A 118 -18.24 -4.24 23.27
C GLY A 118 -19.12 -4.98 22.26
N LYS A 119 -20.37 -4.54 22.09
CA LYS A 119 -21.35 -5.20 21.21
C LYS A 119 -21.31 -4.73 19.77
N THR A 120 -21.00 -3.46 19.54
CA THR A 120 -21.13 -2.80 18.23
C THR A 120 -19.92 -1.98 17.83
N GLY A 121 -18.93 -1.80 18.72
CA GLY A 121 -17.73 -1.06 18.41
C GLY A 121 -16.81 -1.85 17.49
N TYR A 122 -16.17 -1.16 16.57
CA TYR A 122 -15.29 -1.75 15.56
C TYR A 122 -14.13 -0.79 15.25
N ALA A 123 -13.09 -1.31 14.60
CA ALA A 123 -11.97 -0.49 14.11
C ALA A 123 -12.09 -0.25 12.59
N PHE A 124 -11.65 0.92 12.15
CA PHE A 124 -11.50 1.26 10.74
C PHE A 124 -10.26 2.15 10.54
N LEU A 125 -9.77 2.22 9.30
CA LEU A 125 -8.55 2.94 8.96
C LEU A 125 -8.86 4.02 7.92
N VAL A 126 -8.26 5.20 8.10
CA VAL A 126 -8.34 6.33 7.17
C VAL A 126 -6.95 6.73 6.70
N ASN A 127 -6.87 7.32 5.51
CA ASN A 127 -5.63 7.97 5.06
C ASN A 127 -5.50 9.41 5.60
N GLN A 128 -4.40 10.08 5.28
CA GLN A 128 -4.14 11.48 5.71
C GLN A 128 -5.16 12.50 5.18
N LYS A 129 -6.02 12.13 4.23
CA LYS A 129 -7.12 12.96 3.71
C LYS A 129 -8.46 12.60 4.35
N GLY A 130 -8.50 11.67 5.31
CA GLY A 130 -9.72 11.19 5.97
C GLY A 130 -10.54 10.21 5.15
N LYS A 131 -10.02 9.72 4.03
CA LYS A 131 -10.70 8.72 3.22
C LYS A 131 -10.55 7.34 3.87
N ILE A 132 -11.65 6.61 4.05
CA ILE A 132 -11.63 5.23 4.55
C ILE A 132 -10.81 4.34 3.60
N ILE A 133 -9.82 3.65 4.17
CA ILE A 133 -8.97 2.65 3.49
C ILE A 133 -9.08 1.24 4.11
N ALA A 134 -9.82 1.06 5.19
CA ALA A 134 -10.26 -0.23 5.71
C ALA A 134 -11.46 -0.04 6.63
N HIS A 135 -12.48 -0.91 6.54
CA HIS A 135 -13.73 -0.80 7.29
C HIS A 135 -14.46 -2.17 7.26
N PRO A 136 -15.15 -2.59 8.35
CA PRO A 136 -15.89 -3.86 8.38
C PRO A 136 -17.01 -3.95 7.36
N ASP A 137 -17.77 -2.87 7.19
CA ASP A 137 -18.72 -2.70 6.09
C ASP A 137 -18.00 -2.21 4.82
N LYS A 138 -18.03 -3.04 3.78
CA LYS A 138 -17.38 -2.77 2.50
C LYS A 138 -18.05 -1.67 1.68
N GLU A 139 -19.33 -1.41 1.93
CA GLU A 139 -20.07 -0.38 1.21
C GLU A 139 -19.65 1.03 1.65
N LYS A 140 -19.01 1.16 2.82
CA LYS A 140 -18.47 2.44 3.31
C LYS A 140 -17.10 2.79 2.73
N PHE A 141 -16.47 1.91 1.93
CA PHE A 141 -15.20 2.24 1.29
C PHE A 141 -15.34 3.48 0.42
N TRP A 142 -14.35 4.36 0.52
CA TRP A 142 -14.25 5.56 -0.31
C TRP A 142 -15.33 6.61 -0.11
N THR A 143 -16.22 6.43 0.86
CA THR A 143 -17.17 7.46 1.24
C THR A 143 -16.41 8.64 1.88
N GLU A 144 -16.72 9.85 1.41
CA GLU A 144 -16.29 11.08 2.10
C GLU A 144 -17.10 11.30 3.39
N ALA A 145 -18.11 10.46 3.67
CA ALA A 145 -18.89 10.50 4.90
C ALA A 145 -17.99 10.45 6.15
N ALA A 146 -16.86 9.75 6.09
CA ALA A 146 -15.91 9.67 7.18
C ALA A 146 -15.23 11.00 7.53
N THR A 147 -15.06 11.94 6.59
CA THR A 147 -14.49 13.26 6.93
C THR A 147 -15.42 14.11 7.78
N ASN A 148 -16.71 13.76 7.85
CA ASN A 148 -17.66 14.41 8.76
C ASN A 148 -17.62 13.85 10.18
N LEU A 149 -16.92 12.72 10.39
CA LEU A 149 -16.75 12.16 11.73
C LEU A 149 -15.66 12.94 12.46
N ASP A 150 -15.99 13.47 13.62
CA ASP A 150 -15.03 14.23 14.44
C ASP A 150 -13.81 13.39 14.81
N ILE A 151 -13.99 12.08 15.05
CA ILE A 151 -12.89 11.16 15.35
C ILE A 151 -11.88 11.06 14.19
N VAL A 152 -12.34 11.16 12.94
CA VAL A 152 -11.47 11.16 11.75
C VAL A 152 -10.73 12.49 11.63
N ASN A 153 -11.44 13.60 11.85
CA ASN A 153 -10.81 14.93 11.88
C ASN A 153 -9.78 15.06 13.00
N GLN A 154 -10.05 14.48 14.16
CA GLN A 154 -9.08 14.38 15.25
C GLN A 154 -7.90 13.50 14.82
N ALA A 155 -8.12 12.30 14.29
CA ALA A 155 -7.05 11.39 13.87
C ALA A 155 -6.10 12.00 12.83
N ILE A 156 -6.63 12.79 11.88
CA ILE A 156 -5.79 13.46 10.86
C ILE A 156 -4.98 14.61 11.46
N LYS A 157 -5.55 15.37 12.41
CA LYS A 157 -4.87 16.49 13.07
C LYS A 157 -3.86 16.02 14.12
N ALA A 158 -4.18 14.93 14.81
CA ALA A 158 -3.43 14.36 15.93
C ALA A 158 -2.24 13.51 15.49
N VAL A 159 -1.48 13.94 14.45
CA VAL A 159 -0.22 13.30 14.02
C VAL A 159 0.80 13.15 15.18
N SER A 160 0.51 13.70 16.38
CA SER A 160 1.31 13.62 17.60
C SER A 160 0.65 13.02 18.86
N GLU A 161 -0.63 12.60 18.89
CA GLU A 161 -1.27 12.10 20.13
C GLU A 161 -1.77 10.65 19.98
N GLY A 162 -1.26 9.77 20.86
CA GLY A 162 -1.30 8.30 20.69
C GLY A 162 -2.68 7.64 20.78
N SER A 163 -3.66 8.23 21.46
CA SER A 163 -5.03 7.71 21.56
C SER A 163 -6.00 8.79 22.04
N SER A 164 -7.21 8.83 21.48
CA SER A 164 -8.31 9.71 21.90
C SER A 164 -9.61 8.89 21.93
N GLU A 165 -10.47 9.13 22.92
CA GLU A 165 -11.80 8.53 23.01
C GLU A 165 -12.85 9.51 22.49
N TYR A 166 -13.80 9.04 21.66
CA TYR A 166 -14.88 9.87 21.13
C TYR A 166 -16.23 9.16 21.29
N PRO A 167 -17.22 9.79 21.94
CA PRO A 167 -18.60 9.29 21.98
C PRO A 167 -19.32 9.65 20.68
N ASP A 168 -19.72 8.64 19.92
CA ASP A 168 -20.62 8.84 18.77
C ASP A 168 -22.07 8.55 19.18
N GLU A 169 -22.89 9.59 19.17
CA GLU A 169 -24.33 9.51 19.49
C GLU A 169 -25.15 8.76 18.44
N LYS A 170 -24.61 8.56 17.23
CA LYS A 170 -25.32 7.93 16.09
C LYS A 170 -24.85 6.50 15.80
N GLY A 171 -23.71 6.08 16.34
CA GLY A 171 -23.16 4.73 16.17
C GLY A 171 -22.76 4.42 14.71
N GLU A 172 -22.26 5.42 13.99
CA GLU A 172 -21.84 5.33 12.60
C GLU A 172 -20.45 4.73 12.38
#